data_AF-A0A803MHM2-F1
#
_entry.id   AF-A0A803MHM2-F1
#
_cell.length_a   1.000
_cell.length_b   1.000
_cell.length_c   1.000
_cell.angle_alpha   90.00
_cell.angle_beta   90.00
_cell.angle_gamma   90.00
#
_symmetry.space_group_name_H-M   'P 1'
#
loop_
_entity.id
_entity.type
_entity.pdbx_description
1 polymer ?
#
loop_
_entity_poly.entity_id
_entity_poly.type
_entity_poly.pdbx_seq_one_letter_code
_entity_poly.pdbx_strand_id
1 'polypeptide(L)' 'MLHRVHARSREERLVIVLNSLGQPVGPTKEIVQEFKFFLGTVARDSELAPLNYRTFPSLPTLDKILDYV' A
#
# COMPACT_ATOMS: atom_id res chain seq x y z
N MET A 1 0.94 -8.88 14.95
CA MET A 1 0.29 -7.61 15.38
C MET A 1 -0.49 -7.09 14.21
N LEU A 2 -1.77 -6.74 14.38
CA LEU A 2 -2.48 -6.00 13.34
C LEU A 2 -1.86 -4.60 13.30
N HIS A 3 -1.08 -4.29 12.27
CA HIS A 3 -0.45 -2.99 12.14
C HIS A 3 -1.54 -1.92 12.00
N ARG A 4 -1.39 -0.76 12.68
CA ARG A 4 -2.36 0.36 12.64
C ARG A 4 -2.75 0.77 11.22
N VAL A 5 -1.87 0.53 10.26
CA VAL A 5 -2.09 0.76 8.83
C VAL A 5 -3.34 0.08 8.28
N HIS A 6 -3.81 -1.04 8.87
CA HIS A 6 -4.99 -1.79 8.46
C HIS A 6 -6.29 -1.38 9.18
N ALA A 7 -6.27 -0.33 9.99
CA ALA A 7 -7.43 0.16 10.73
C ALA A 7 -7.76 1.64 10.42
N ARG A 8 -7.02 2.28 9.50
CA ARG A 8 -7.18 3.69 9.15
C ARG A 8 -8.31 3.88 8.16
N SER A 9 -9.19 4.84 8.39
CA SER A 9 -10.12 5.29 7.36
C SER A 9 -9.37 5.97 6.21
N ARG A 10 -10.08 6.22 5.10
CA ARG A 10 -9.55 6.93 3.94
C ARG A 10 -9.01 8.32 4.29
N GLU A 11 -9.64 9.00 5.23
CA GLU A 11 -9.28 10.34 5.72
C GLU A 11 -8.04 10.32 6.61
N GLU A 12 -7.76 9.19 7.26
CA GLU A 12 -6.61 9.01 8.17
C GLU A 12 -5.36 8.47 7.46
N ARG A 13 -5.44 8.25 6.14
CA ARG A 13 -4.31 7.75 5.36
C ARG A 13 -3.14 8.72 5.41
N LEU A 14 -1.97 8.17 5.69
CA LEU A 14 -0.75 8.94 5.73
C LEU A 14 -0.24 9.18 4.32
N VAL A 15 0.20 10.41 4.06
CA VAL A 15 0.87 10.78 2.82
C VAL A 15 2.21 10.06 2.74
N ILE A 16 2.56 9.57 1.56
CA ILE A 16 3.88 9.02 1.24
C ILE A 16 4.59 9.96 0.28
N VAL A 17 5.82 10.33 0.62
CA VAL A 17 6.68 11.15 -0.25
C VAL A 17 7.58 10.21 -1.05
N LEU A 18 7.53 10.35 -2.37
CA LEU A 18 8.38 9.62 -3.31
C LEU A 18 9.56 10.50 -3.76
N ASN A 19 10.71 9.89 -3.98
CA ASN A 19 11.83 10.55 -4.64
C ASN A 19 11.64 10.57 -6.18
N SER A 20 12.60 11.14 -6.92
CA SER A 20 12.59 11.20 -8.39
C SER A 20 12.61 9.83 -9.07
N LEU A 21 12.97 8.76 -8.35
CA LEU A 21 12.96 7.38 -8.81
C LEU A 21 11.67 6.63 -8.41
N GLY A 22 10.69 7.31 -7.79
CA GLY A 22 9.44 6.71 -7.34
C GLY A 22 9.56 5.87 -6.06
N GLN A 23 10.67 5.97 -5.33
CA GLN A 23 10.87 5.20 -4.09
C GLN A 23 10.33 5.97 -2.88
N PRO A 24 9.68 5.29 -1.91
CA PRO A 24 9.17 5.94 -0.71
C PRO A 24 10.32 6.35 0.22
N VAL A 25 10.44 7.65 0.48
CA VAL A 25 11.53 8.24 1.28
C VAL A 25 11.04 8.97 2.54
N GLY A 26 9.74 9.25 2.66
CA GLY A 26 9.21 9.99 3.79
C GLY A 26 7.69 9.94 3.87
N PRO A 27 7.09 10.62 4.87
CA PRO A 27 7.65 11.74 5.64
C PRO A 27 8.59 11.34 6.77
N THR A 28 8.40 10.16 7.36
CA THR A 28 9.27 9.60 8.41
C THR A 28 9.61 8.14 8.11
N LYS A 29 10.61 7.59 8.79
CA LYS A 29 11.00 6.18 8.61
C LYS A 29 9.89 5.23 9.04
N GLU A 30 9.15 5.59 10.08
CA GLU A 30 8.02 4.83 10.62
C GLU A 30 6.89 4.73 9.60
N ILE A 31 6.54 5.86 8.96
CA ILE A 31 5.50 5.89 7.92
C ILE A 31 5.92 5.05 6.72
N VAL A 32 7.17 5.16 6.27
CA VAL A 32 7.70 4.33 5.17
C VAL A 32 7.68 2.84 5.55
N GLN A 33 7.99 2.50 6.80
CA GLN A 33 7.95 1.13 7.29
C GLN A 33 6.52 0.57 7.35
N GLU A 34 5.56 1.36 7.83
CA GLU A 34 4.14 0.98 7.81
C GLU A 34 3.62 0.78 6.38
N PHE A 35 4.00 1.65 5.45
CA PHE A 35 3.66 1.50 4.04
C PHE A 35 4.22 0.21 3.44
N LYS A 36 5.47 -0.15 3.75
CA LYS A 36 6.05 -1.44 3.34
C LYS A 36 5.24 -2.64 3.87
N PHE A 37 4.79 -2.58 5.13
CA PHE A 37 3.95 -3.64 5.69
C PHE A 37 2.59 -3.72 4.99
N PHE A 38 1.95 -2.57 4.73
CA PHE A 38 0.71 -2.52 3.97
C PHE A 38 0.84 -3.16 2.59
N LEU A 39 1.87 -2.79 1.82
CA LEU A 39 2.13 -3.39 0.50
C LEU A 39 2.39 -4.89 0.61
N GLY A 40 3.11 -5.33 1.64
CA GLY A 40 3.35 -6.75 1.90
C GLY A 40 2.07 -7.54 2.18
N THR A 41 1.08 -6.93 2.85
CA THR A 41 -0.23 -7.54 3.06
C THR A 41 -1.03 -7.60 1.75
N VAL A 42 -1.15 -6.48 1.04
CA VAL A 42 -1.87 -6.42 -0.25
C VAL A 42 -1.30 -7.41 -1.26
N ALA A 43 0.04 -7.49 -1.37
CA ALA A 43 0.72 -8.37 -2.32
C ALA A 43 0.55 -9.88 -2.01
N ARG A 44 0.15 -10.24 -0.78
CA ARG A 44 -0.08 -11.63 -0.37
C ARG A 44 -1.52 -12.07 -0.56
N ASP A 45 -2.43 -11.12 -0.72
CA ASP A 45 -3.84 -11.40 -0.96
C ASP A 45 -4.08 -11.54 -2.47
N SER A 46 -4.39 -12.73 -2.93
CA SER A 46 -4.62 -13.01 -4.35
C SER A 46 -5.88 -12.36 -4.92
N GLU A 47 -6.83 -11.96 -4.07
CA GLU A 47 -8.00 -11.20 -4.50
C GLU A 47 -7.69 -9.72 -4.72
N LEU A 48 -6.72 -9.18 -3.96
CA LEU A 48 -6.27 -7.80 -4.10
C LEU A 48 -5.14 -7.65 -5.12
N ALA A 49 -4.13 -8.52 -5.10
CA ALA A 49 -2.99 -8.50 -6.01
C ALA A 49 -2.78 -9.87 -6.68
N PRO A 50 -3.61 -10.22 -7.67
CA PRO A 50 -3.44 -11.47 -8.41
C PRO A 50 -2.06 -11.57 -9.10
N LEU A 51 -1.40 -12.72 -8.96
CA LEU A 51 -0.02 -12.95 -9.44
C LEU A 51 0.11 -13.02 -10.97
N ASN A 52 -1.00 -13.06 -11.70
CA ASN A 52 -1.01 -13.04 -13.17
C ASN A 52 -0.81 -11.62 -13.76
N TYR A 53 -0.82 -10.57 -12.94
CA TYR A 53 -0.51 -9.19 -13.35
C TYR A 53 0.90 -8.81 -12.90
N ARG A 54 1.69 -8.31 -13.85
CA ARG A 54 3.11 -7.97 -13.62
C ARG A 54 3.35 -6.52 -13.25
N THR A 55 2.36 -5.64 -13.49
CA THR A 55 2.48 -4.21 -13.20
C THR A 55 1.31 -3.76 -12.34
N PHE A 56 1.61 -3.05 -11.26
CA PHE A 56 0.61 -2.58 -10.30
C PHE A 56 -0.50 -1.73 -10.94
N PRO A 57 -0.23 -0.80 -11.88
CA PRO A 57 -1.27 -0.03 -12.55
C PRO A 57 -2.20 -0.86 -13.45
N SER A 58 -1.82 -2.09 -13.80
CA SER A 58 -2.65 -2.99 -14.63
C SER A 58 -3.60 -3.86 -13.82
N LEU A 59 -3.55 -3.77 -12.48
CA LEU A 59 -4.40 -4.57 -11.61
C LEU A 59 -5.87 -4.15 -11.78
N PRO A 60 -6.78 -5.06 -12.15
CA PRO A 60 -8.22 -4.77 -12.25
C PRO A 60 -8.85 -4.52 -10.87
N THR A 61 -8.10 -4.80 -9.81
CA THR A 61 -8.47 -4.71 -8.41
C THR A 61 -7.92 -3.45 -7.74
N LEU A 62 -7.37 -2.51 -8.51
CA LEU A 62 -6.76 -1.30 -7.97
C LEU A 62 -7.73 -0.52 -7.07
N ASP A 63 -8.98 -0.34 -7.50
CA ASP A 63 -10.01 0.32 -6.70
C ASP A 63 -10.26 -0.42 -5.38
N LYS A 64 -10.27 -1.76 -5.40
CA LYS A 64 -10.42 -2.57 -4.17
C LYS A 64 -9.23 -2.44 -3.24
N ILE A 65 -8.01 -2.26 -3.76
CA ILE A 65 -6.83 -1.96 -2.94
C ILE A 65 -6.95 -0.55 -2.34
N LEU A 66 -7.50 0.40 -3.08
CA LEU A 66 -7.75 1.75 -2.59
C LEU A 66 -8.91 1.81 -1.59
N ASP A 67 -9.81 0.84 -1.59
CA ASP A 67 -10.88 0.68 -0.59
C ASP A 67 -10.49 -0.30 0.53
N TYR A 68 -9.36 -1.00 0.37
CA TYR A 68 -8.75 -1.76 1.44
C TYR A 68 -8.26 -0.73 2.47
N VAL A 69 -8.81 -0.83 3.67
CA VAL A 69 -8.79 0.13 4.79
C VAL A 69 -9.73 1.34 4.69
#